data_AF-A0A2E0X0Q4-F1
#
_entry.id   AF-A0A2E0X0Q4-F1
#
_cell.length_a   1.000
_cell.length_b   1.000
_cell.length_c   1.000
_cell.angle_alpha   90.00
_cell.angle_beta   90.00
_cell.angle_gamma   90.00
#
_symmetry.space_group_name_H-M   'P 1'
#
loop_
_entity.id
_entity.type
_entity.pdbx_description
1 polymer ?
#
loop_
_entity_poly.entity_id
_entity_poly.type
_entity_poly.pdbx_seq_one_letter_code
_entity_poly.pdbx_strand_id
1 'polypeptide(L)'
;MGADAFIAFYGLRFDVGDADEADALSPRNDHRLAAAKEARMDSYTGRLTDGEPHFLYVGKLLGSFGVEGDSLLGLKVDELWQLLSQTDEKLDSSGLAGERRLWFQLEAQY
;
A
#
# COMPACT_ATOMS: atom_id res chain seq x y z
N MET A 1 -15.08 2.93 -11.53
CA MET A 1 -15.12 4.27 -10.90
C MET A 1 -14.67 4.08 -9.47
N GLY A 2 -13.47 4.56 -9.11
CA GLY A 2 -12.96 4.47 -7.74
C GLY A 2 -13.41 5.69 -6.94
N ALA A 3 -14.03 5.50 -5.79
CA ALA A 3 -14.40 6.61 -4.92
C ALA A 3 -13.14 7.31 -4.37
N ASP A 4 -13.24 8.62 -4.10
CA ASP A 4 -12.16 9.36 -3.45
C ASP A 4 -11.77 8.66 -2.14
N ALA A 5 -10.47 8.38 -1.99
CA ALA A 5 -9.93 7.64 -0.86
C ALA A 5 -8.64 8.29 -0.36
N PHE A 6 -8.45 8.32 0.95
CA PHE A 6 -7.23 8.67 1.62
C PHE A 6 -6.63 7.41 2.24
N ILE A 7 -5.42 7.05 1.84
CA ILE A 7 -4.76 5.81 2.23
C ILE A 7 -3.65 6.13 3.24
N ALA A 8 -3.71 5.50 4.40
CA ALA A 8 -2.63 5.47 5.38
C ALA A 8 -1.96 4.09 5.32
N PHE A 9 -0.68 4.05 4.99
CA PHE A 9 0.05 2.80 4.73
C PHE A 9 1.46 2.88 5.32
N TYR A 10 1.96 1.79 5.91
CA TYR A 10 3.37 1.68 6.30
C TYR A 10 4.09 0.63 5.47
N GLY A 11 5.20 1.03 4.85
CA GLY A 11 6.06 0.10 4.12
C GLY A 11 6.70 0.74 2.90
N LEU A 12 6.82 -0.04 1.84
CA LEU A 12 7.46 0.35 0.59
C LEU A 12 6.42 0.88 -0.40
N ARG A 13 6.81 1.92 -1.14
CA ARG A 13 6.05 2.45 -2.28
C ARG A 13 6.86 2.26 -3.55
N PHE A 14 6.24 1.71 -4.57
CA PHE A 14 6.81 1.56 -5.90
C PHE A 14 5.95 2.31 -6.90
N ASP A 15 6.58 3.05 -7.81
CA ASP A 15 5.88 3.50 -9.00
C ASP A 15 5.70 2.30 -9.95
N VAL A 16 4.49 2.18 -10.47
CA VAL A 16 4.09 1.21 -11.49
C VAL A 16 3.86 2.02 -12.76
N GLY A 17 4.36 1.53 -13.88
CA GLY A 17 4.33 2.25 -15.16
C GLY A 17 2.91 2.43 -15.71
N ASP A 18 2.71 1.97 -16.93
CA ASP A 18 1.46 2.22 -17.65
C ASP A 18 0.26 1.48 -17.02
N ALA A 19 -0.95 2.00 -17.27
CA ALA A 19 -2.19 1.48 -16.69
C ALA A 19 -2.44 -0.01 -16.96
N ASP A 20 -2.08 -0.46 -18.18
CA ASP A 20 -2.20 -1.87 -18.56
C ASP A 20 -1.26 -2.78 -17.74
N GLU A 21 -0.11 -2.25 -17.28
CA GLU A 21 0.80 -2.98 -16.41
C GLU A 21 0.22 -3.09 -14.99
N ALA A 22 -0.44 -2.03 -14.51
CA ALA A 22 -1.06 -2.00 -13.19
C ALA A 22 -2.26 -2.94 -13.07
N ASP A 23 -3.15 -2.98 -14.07
CA ASP A 23 -4.31 -3.89 -14.10
C ASP A 23 -3.88 -5.36 -14.25
N ALA A 24 -2.73 -5.60 -14.85
CA ALA A 24 -2.14 -6.94 -14.96
C ALA A 24 -1.41 -7.38 -13.68
N LEU A 25 -1.17 -6.49 -12.71
CA LEU A 25 -0.40 -6.83 -11.51
C LEU A 25 -1.12 -7.91 -10.68
N SER A 26 -0.43 -9.01 -10.47
CA SER A 26 -0.89 -10.10 -9.61
C SER A 26 0.29 -10.76 -8.89
N PRO A 27 0.04 -11.49 -7.79
CA PRO A 27 1.07 -12.29 -7.16
C PRO A 27 1.69 -13.38 -8.06
N ARG A 28 1.11 -13.67 -9.24
CA ARG A 28 1.64 -14.68 -10.17
C ARG A 28 2.69 -14.12 -11.13
N ASN A 29 2.70 -12.81 -11.37
CA ASN A 29 3.55 -12.15 -12.36
C ASN A 29 4.36 -10.98 -11.80
N ASP A 30 4.12 -10.55 -10.56
CA ASP A 30 4.91 -9.52 -9.88
C ASP A 30 5.54 -10.06 -8.59
N HIS A 31 6.88 -9.95 -8.49
CA HIS A 31 7.63 -10.49 -7.36
C HIS A 31 7.32 -9.75 -6.04
N ARG A 32 6.93 -8.47 -6.10
CA ARG A 32 6.62 -7.64 -4.92
C ARG A 32 5.30 -8.10 -4.31
N LEU A 33 4.31 -8.39 -5.17
CA LEU A 33 3.02 -8.96 -4.75
C LEU A 33 3.15 -10.42 -4.29
N ALA A 34 4.00 -11.22 -4.94
CA ALA A 34 4.31 -12.57 -4.49
C ALA A 34 4.93 -12.55 -3.08
N ALA A 35 5.96 -11.73 -2.89
CA ALA A 35 6.64 -11.55 -1.60
C ALA A 35 5.70 -11.02 -0.51
N ALA A 36 4.83 -10.05 -0.84
CA ALA A 36 3.79 -9.56 0.06
C ALA A 36 2.88 -10.70 0.55
N LYS A 37 2.41 -11.52 -0.38
CA LYS A 37 1.53 -12.65 -0.10
C LYS A 37 2.22 -13.72 0.75
N GLU A 38 3.45 -14.09 0.41
CA GLU A 38 4.23 -15.09 1.15
C GLU A 38 4.50 -14.65 2.60
N ALA A 39 4.87 -13.39 2.80
CA ALA A 39 5.11 -12.80 4.11
C ALA A 39 3.82 -12.40 4.86
N ARG A 40 2.64 -12.62 4.27
CA ARG A 40 1.33 -12.18 4.80
C ARG A 40 1.35 -10.69 5.18
N MET A 41 1.85 -9.88 4.26
CA MET A 41 1.78 -8.43 4.26
C MET A 41 0.59 -7.97 3.43
N ASP A 42 0.12 -6.76 3.69
CA ASP A 42 -0.88 -6.10 2.87
C ASP A 42 -0.22 -5.54 1.60
N SER A 43 -0.99 -5.44 0.52
CA SER A 43 -0.61 -4.75 -0.70
C SER A 43 -1.75 -3.89 -1.19
N TYR A 44 -1.45 -2.72 -1.73
CA TYR A 44 -2.45 -1.80 -2.25
C TYR A 44 -1.96 -1.19 -3.56
N THR A 45 -2.76 -1.27 -4.62
CA THR A 45 -2.47 -0.66 -5.93
C THR A 45 -3.47 0.45 -6.17
N GLY A 46 -2.99 1.59 -6.65
CA GLY A 46 -3.82 2.76 -6.89
C GLY A 46 -3.22 3.72 -7.91
N ARG A 47 -3.90 4.84 -8.13
CA ARG A 47 -3.44 5.95 -8.97
C ARG A 47 -3.89 7.27 -8.35
N LEU A 48 -3.06 8.31 -8.47
CA LEU A 48 -3.33 9.62 -7.88
C LEU A 48 -4.50 10.33 -8.56
N THR A 49 -4.42 10.44 -9.88
CA THR A 49 -5.40 11.07 -10.76
C THR A 49 -5.42 10.33 -12.11
N ASP A 50 -6.41 10.64 -12.96
CA ASP A 50 -6.47 10.06 -14.29
C ASP A 50 -5.29 10.52 -15.15
N GLY A 51 -4.50 9.57 -15.65
CA GLY A 51 -3.32 9.82 -16.47
C GLY A 51 -2.00 9.95 -15.70
N GLU A 52 -2.03 9.89 -14.37
CA GLU A 52 -0.81 9.78 -13.55
C GLU A 52 -0.33 8.33 -13.41
N PRO A 53 0.97 8.11 -13.12
CA PRO A 53 1.52 6.78 -12.92
C PRO A 53 0.79 6.03 -11.81
N HIS A 54 0.64 4.72 -12.00
CA HIS A 54 0.12 3.87 -10.96
C HIS A 54 1.17 3.70 -9.87
N PHE A 55 0.74 3.25 -8.70
CA PHE A 55 1.65 2.91 -7.63
C PHE A 55 1.23 1.62 -6.96
N LEU A 56 2.21 0.99 -6.32
CA LEU A 56 2.03 -0.20 -5.50
C LEU A 56 2.64 0.03 -4.12
N TYR A 57 1.83 -0.19 -3.09
CA TYR A 57 2.27 -0.32 -1.72
C TYR A 57 2.44 -1.79 -1.32
N VAL A 58 3.49 -2.09 -0.56
CA VAL A 58 3.71 -3.39 0.10
C VAL A 58 4.14 -3.18 1.55
N GLY A 59 3.44 -3.82 2.49
CA GLY A 59 3.68 -3.65 3.93
C GLY A 59 2.41 -3.82 4.76
N LYS A 60 1.98 -2.74 5.42
CA LYS A 60 0.80 -2.72 6.28
C LYS A 60 -0.14 -1.59 5.90
N LEU A 61 -1.37 -1.94 5.50
CA LEU A 61 -2.45 -0.97 5.36
C LEU A 61 -2.93 -0.61 6.77
N LEU A 62 -2.82 0.67 7.12
CA LEU A 62 -3.29 1.17 8.41
C LEU A 62 -4.73 1.61 8.31
N GLY A 63 -5.13 2.27 7.21
CA GLY A 63 -6.52 2.63 6.96
C GLY A 63 -6.74 3.12 5.53
N SER A 64 -7.96 2.94 5.05
CA SER A 64 -8.45 3.47 3.78
C SER A 64 -9.69 4.28 4.07
N PHE A 65 -9.53 5.60 4.07
CA PHE A 65 -10.57 6.55 4.48
C PHE A 65 -11.29 7.10 3.26
N GLY A 66 -12.60 7.23 3.30
CA GLY A 66 -13.36 7.74 2.15
C GLY A 66 -14.84 7.49 2.33
N VAL A 67 -15.64 7.85 1.33
CA VAL A 67 -17.09 7.63 1.38
C VAL A 67 -17.44 6.15 1.52
N GLU A 68 -16.65 5.28 0.88
CA GLU A 68 -16.78 3.82 0.95
C GLU A 68 -15.82 3.17 1.96
N GLY A 69 -14.92 3.96 2.54
CA GLY A 69 -13.89 3.50 3.47
C GLY A 69 -14.21 3.81 4.93
N ASP A 70 -13.17 3.80 5.76
CA ASP A 70 -13.27 4.20 7.15
C ASP A 70 -13.53 5.71 7.26
N SER A 71 -14.44 6.12 8.14
CA SER A 71 -14.63 7.54 8.47
C SER A 71 -13.71 8.00 9.59
N LEU A 72 -13.22 7.07 10.42
CA LEU A 72 -12.31 7.32 11.53
C LEU A 72 -11.59 6.02 11.92
N LEU A 73 -10.29 6.14 12.22
CA LEU A 73 -9.49 5.08 12.82
C LEU A 73 -8.66 5.67 13.95
N GLY A 74 -8.60 4.97 15.07
CA GLY A 74 -7.70 5.28 16.18
C GLY A 74 -6.84 4.07 16.50
N LEU A 75 -5.52 4.25 16.53
CA LEU A 75 -4.56 3.26 17.02
C LEU A 75 -3.88 3.82 18.25
N LYS A 76 -3.67 2.99 19.27
CA LYS A 76 -2.78 3.38 20.37
C LYS A 76 -1.36 3.48 19.85
N VAL A 77 -0.54 4.31 20.49
CA VAL A 77 0.87 4.49 20.12
C VAL A 77 1.62 3.15 20.17
N ASP A 78 1.39 2.34 21.20
CA ASP A 78 2.02 1.02 21.34
C ASP A 78 1.56 0.02 20.26
N GLU A 79 0.28 0.07 19.88
CA GLU A 79 -0.27 -0.75 18.80
C GLU A 79 0.34 -0.37 17.46
N LEU A 80 0.50 0.94 17.19
CA LEU A 80 1.17 1.44 16.00
C LEU A 80 2.62 0.93 15.97
N TRP A 81 3.40 1.15 17.03
CA TRP A 81 4.79 0.68 17.08
C TRP A 81 4.93 -0.83 16.86
N GLN A 82 4.02 -1.62 17.42
CA GLN A 82 4.00 -3.06 17.23
C GLN A 82 3.75 -3.41 15.75
N LEU A 83 2.79 -2.75 15.09
CA LEU A 83 2.52 -2.95 13.67
C LEU A 83 3.72 -2.57 12.79
N LEU A 84 4.36 -1.44 13.06
CA LEU A 84 5.53 -0.99 12.29
C LEU A 84 6.68 -2.00 12.42
N SER A 85 7.01 -2.41 13.65
CA SER A 85 8.11 -3.34 13.92
C SER A 85 7.88 -4.71 13.26
N GLN A 86 6.66 -5.25 13.36
CA GLN A 86 6.31 -6.52 12.69
C GLN A 86 6.37 -6.40 11.16
N THR A 87 6.05 -5.23 10.62
CA THR A 87 6.12 -4.98 9.18
C THR A 87 7.57 -4.87 8.72
N ASP A 88 8.45 -4.24 9.51
CA ASP A 88 9.89 -4.18 9.23
C ASP A 88 10.49 -5.59 9.16
N GLU A 89 10.22 -6.45 10.15
CA GLU A 89 10.70 -7.84 10.16
C GLU A 89 10.24 -8.62 8.92
N LYS A 90 8.97 -8.44 8.52
CA LYS A 90 8.42 -9.08 7.31
C LYS A 90 9.08 -8.54 6.04
N LEU A 91 9.26 -7.22 5.93
CA LEU A 91 9.93 -6.59 4.79
C LEU A 91 11.39 -7.08 4.68
N ASP A 92 12.11 -7.12 5.80
CA ASP A 92 13.47 -7.68 5.87
C ASP A 92 13.52 -9.13 5.38
N SER A 93 12.60 -9.98 5.86
CA SER A 93 12.55 -11.39 5.45
C SER A 93 12.13 -11.61 3.99
N SER A 94 11.42 -10.64 3.39
CA SER A 94 10.90 -10.73 2.03
C SER A 94 11.93 -10.40 0.95
N GLY A 95 13.08 -9.84 1.33
CA GLY A 95 14.12 -9.38 0.39
C GLY A 95 13.73 -8.16 -0.44
N LEU A 96 12.59 -7.52 -0.16
CA LEU A 96 12.17 -6.30 -0.83
C LEU A 96 12.99 -5.11 -0.30
N ALA A 97 13.61 -4.38 -1.22
CA ALA A 97 14.40 -3.19 -0.92
C ALA A 97 13.63 -1.92 -1.26
N GLY A 98 13.90 -0.86 -0.49
CA GLY A 98 13.30 0.45 -0.68
C GLY A 98 13.21 1.20 0.65
N GLU A 99 12.71 2.43 0.59
CA GLU A 99 12.55 3.23 1.79
C GLU A 99 11.23 2.93 2.48
N ARG A 100 11.33 2.56 3.76
CA ARG A 100 10.17 2.28 4.62
C ARG A 100 9.68 3.58 5.19
N ARG A 101 8.43 3.93 4.92
CA ARG A 101 7.82 5.16 5.43
C ARG A 101 6.37 4.93 5.80
N LEU A 102 5.89 5.83 6.64
CA LEU A 102 4.47 6.04 6.87
C LEU A 102 3.95 6.95 5.76
N TRP A 103 3.24 6.35 4.81
CA TRP A 103 2.65 7.00 3.65
C TRP A 103 1.22 7.43 3.96
N PHE A 104 0.89 8.65 3.53
CA PHE A 104 -0.44 9.22 3.59
C PHE A 104 -0.74 9.80 2.23
N GLN A 105 -1.71 9.23 1.52
CA GLN A 105 -1.97 9.57 0.13
C GLN A 105 -3.45 9.76 -0.14
N LEU A 106 -3.81 10.89 -0.73
CA LEU A 106 -5.14 11.14 -1.26
C LEU A 106 -5.20 10.67 -2.71
N GLU A 107 -6.20 9.85 -3.01
CA GLU A 107 -6.69 9.54 -4.36
C GLU A 107 -8.00 10.31 -4.52
N ALA A 108 -8.03 11.27 -5.43
CA ALA A 108 -9.22 12.05 -5.70
C ALA A 108 -9.40 12.21 -7.20
N GLN A 109 -10.62 11.97 -7.70
CA GLN A 109 -10.96 12.29 -9.08
C GLN A 109 -11.38 13.76 -9.16
N TYR A 110 -10.68 14.57 -9.96
CA TYR A 110 -11.06 15.95 -10.25
C TYR A 110 -11.38 16.13 -11.73
#